data_AF-A0A820MM83-F1
#
_entry.id   AF-A0A820MM83-F1
#
_cell.length_a   1.000
_cell.length_b   1.000
_cell.length_c   1.000
_cell.angle_alpha   90.00
_cell.angle_beta   90.00
_cell.angle_gamma   90.00
#
_symmetry.space_group_name_H-M   'P 1'
#
loop_
_entity.id
_entity.type
_entity.pdbx_description
1 polymer ?
#
loop_
_entity_poly.entity_id
_entity_poly.type
_entity_poly.pdbx_seq_one_letter_code
_entity_poly.pdbx_strand_id
1 'polypeptide(L)'
;NADVHPKFISSSSSSLVTSLPSITNYETKPYYTLKKFHYENASSGRASPTPMSIAHTYGICVLNTEAEEIIVCDHYNNRLLMFDSNANGNLLQIFRGDLATPECVAPRPNYPQQIYVTKAHSLSLYDLEKKMFIQKLGTEESGHANNRFNSPSGIAVDPSNGEIYMCDTWNHRICVFSPDFR
;
A
#
# COMPACT_ATOMS: atom_id res chain seq x y z
N ASN A 1 -25.63 -31.35 18.96
CA ASN A 1 -25.41 -29.92 18.67
C ASN A 1 -24.08 -29.80 17.95
N ALA A 2 -24.16 -29.77 16.62
CA ALA A 2 -23.05 -29.92 15.71
C ALA A 2 -22.36 -28.57 15.43
N ASP A 3 -21.06 -28.66 15.21
CA ASP A 3 -20.12 -27.58 14.90
C ASP A 3 -20.56 -26.68 13.75
N VAL A 4 -20.44 -25.36 13.97
CA VAL A 4 -20.62 -24.35 12.94
C VAL A 4 -19.23 -23.83 12.54
N HIS A 5 -18.59 -24.55 11.61
CA HIS A 5 -17.53 -23.97 10.79
C HIS A 5 -18.17 -23.11 9.68
N PRO A 6 -17.77 -21.85 9.48
CA PRO A 6 -18.22 -21.09 8.33
C PRO A 6 -17.58 -21.67 7.06
N LYS A 7 -18.43 -22.21 6.17
CA LYS A 7 -18.08 -22.62 4.81
C LYS A 7 -17.73 -21.37 3.99
N PHE A 8 -16.47 -21.25 3.57
CA PHE A 8 -16.09 -20.28 2.55
C PHE A 8 -16.64 -20.73 1.19
N ILE A 9 -17.56 -19.93 0.66
CA ILE A 9 -18.10 -20.08 -0.69
C ILE A 9 -17.10 -19.49 -1.67
N SER A 10 -16.53 -20.35 -2.51
CA SER A 10 -15.78 -19.96 -3.69
C SER A 10 -16.74 -19.41 -4.75
N SER A 11 -16.66 -18.12 -5.08
CA SER A 11 -16.87 -17.63 -6.45
C SER A 11 -16.63 -16.13 -6.59
N SER A 12 -15.66 -15.77 -7.41
CA SER A 12 -15.92 -14.95 -8.59
C SER A 12 -14.68 -14.92 -9.47
N SER A 13 -14.91 -15.15 -10.75
CA SER A 13 -13.91 -15.19 -11.82
C SER A 13 -13.18 -13.85 -11.93
N SER A 14 -12.03 -13.72 -11.27
CA SER A 14 -11.04 -12.73 -11.68
C SER A 14 -10.42 -13.23 -12.99
N SER A 15 -10.37 -12.39 -14.01
CA SER A 15 -9.49 -12.60 -15.16
C SER A 15 -8.07 -12.83 -14.62
N LEU A 16 -7.70 -14.11 -14.52
CA LEU A 16 -6.41 -14.54 -14.00
C LEU A 16 -5.34 -13.95 -14.90
N VAL A 17 -4.57 -13.02 -14.37
CA VAL A 17 -3.28 -12.65 -14.93
C VAL A 17 -2.47 -13.96 -14.98
N THR A 18 -2.23 -14.49 -16.18
CA THR A 18 -1.78 -15.87 -16.42
C THR A 18 -0.35 -16.18 -15.97
N SER A 19 0.35 -15.22 -15.39
CA SER A 19 1.39 -15.39 -14.38
C SER A 19 1.96 -14.00 -14.13
N LEU A 20 1.97 -13.56 -12.87
CA LEU A 20 2.77 -12.40 -12.52
C LEU A 20 4.24 -12.82 -12.62
N PRO A 21 5.12 -11.96 -13.17
CA PRO A 21 6.51 -12.32 -13.37
C PRO A 21 7.20 -12.53 -12.02
N SER A 22 7.98 -13.61 -11.91
CA SER A 22 8.93 -13.78 -10.82
C SER A 22 10.03 -12.73 -10.89
N ILE A 23 10.54 -12.30 -9.74
CA ILE A 23 11.71 -11.42 -9.71
C ILE A 23 12.92 -12.23 -10.18
N THR A 24 13.57 -11.78 -11.25
CA THR A 24 14.72 -12.49 -11.85
C THR A 24 16.08 -11.90 -11.46
N ASN A 25 16.12 -10.70 -10.87
CA ASN A 25 17.37 -9.99 -10.59
C ASN A 25 17.46 -9.57 -9.12
N TYR A 26 18.22 -10.33 -8.33
CA TYR A 26 18.53 -10.02 -6.94
C TYR A 26 20.01 -10.27 -6.63
N GLU A 27 20.52 -9.55 -5.64
CA GLU A 27 21.87 -9.70 -5.11
C GLU A 27 21.77 -9.92 -3.60
N THR A 28 22.25 -11.07 -3.12
CA THR A 28 22.29 -11.37 -1.68
C THR A 28 23.72 -11.27 -1.17
N LYS A 29 23.91 -10.49 -0.11
CA LYS A 29 25.11 -10.37 0.71
C LYS A 29 24.79 -10.77 2.15
N PRO A 30 25.79 -10.99 3.02
CA PRO A 30 25.55 -11.42 4.40
C PRO A 30 24.60 -10.52 5.21
N TYR A 31 24.50 -9.23 4.85
CA TYR A 31 23.73 -8.24 5.60
C TYR A 31 22.54 -7.65 4.84
N TYR A 32 22.37 -7.99 3.54
CA TYR A 32 21.26 -7.45 2.75
C TYR A 32 20.93 -8.32 1.55
N THR A 33 19.67 -8.26 1.13
CA THR A 33 19.22 -8.74 -0.18
C THR A 33 18.71 -7.54 -0.96
N LEU A 34 19.33 -7.23 -2.09
CA LEU A 34 18.89 -6.18 -2.99
C LEU A 34 18.07 -6.80 -4.13
N LYS A 35 16.80 -6.44 -4.23
CA LYS A 35 15.92 -6.83 -5.33
C LYS A 35 15.79 -5.66 -6.31
N LYS A 36 16.11 -5.87 -7.59
CA LYS A 36 16.06 -4.82 -8.61
C LYS A 36 14.90 -5.08 -9.56
N PHE A 37 14.12 -4.03 -9.80
CA PHE A 37 12.99 -4.06 -10.72
C PHE A 37 13.33 -3.27 -11.99
N HIS A 38 12.63 -3.57 -13.09
CA HIS A 38 12.73 -2.70 -14.27
C HIS A 38 12.28 -1.29 -13.87
N TYR A 39 13.04 -0.28 -14.28
CA TYR A 39 12.81 1.11 -13.93
C TYR A 39 12.62 1.91 -15.22
N GLU A 40 11.51 2.61 -15.32
CA GLU A 40 11.26 3.61 -16.35
C GLU A 40 11.42 4.98 -15.71
N ASN A 41 12.37 5.76 -16.24
CA ASN A 41 12.57 7.12 -15.79
C ASN A 41 11.39 7.97 -16.30
N ALA A 42 10.49 8.36 -15.41
CA ALA A 42 9.29 9.13 -15.74
C ALA A 42 9.59 10.61 -16.07
N SER A 43 10.73 10.91 -16.70
CA SER A 43 11.17 12.27 -17.02
C SER A 43 10.68 12.79 -18.38
N SER A 44 9.98 11.99 -19.19
CA SER A 44 9.47 12.48 -20.49
C SER A 44 8.18 11.77 -20.90
N GLY A 45 7.06 12.49 -20.73
CA GLY A 45 5.80 12.34 -21.46
C GLY A 45 5.34 10.93 -21.85
N ARG A 46 4.30 10.44 -21.16
CA ARG A 46 3.33 9.46 -21.69
C ARG A 46 3.91 8.21 -22.39
N ALA A 47 5.02 7.64 -21.93
CA ALA A 47 5.19 6.21 -22.15
C ALA A 47 4.16 5.51 -21.25
N SER A 48 3.27 4.72 -21.85
CA SER A 48 2.38 3.86 -21.06
C SER A 48 3.25 3.00 -20.16
N PRO A 49 3.09 3.06 -18.83
CA PRO A 49 3.94 2.28 -17.93
C PRO A 49 3.85 0.83 -18.36
N THR A 50 4.98 0.23 -18.74
CA THR A 50 4.98 -1.21 -18.97
C THR A 50 4.52 -1.87 -17.66
N PRO A 51 3.70 -2.92 -17.70
CA PRO A 51 3.10 -3.50 -16.48
C PRO A 51 4.11 -3.87 -15.39
N MET A 52 5.39 -3.99 -15.74
CA MET A 52 6.49 -4.51 -14.94
C MET A 52 7.50 -3.46 -14.48
N SER A 53 7.37 -2.20 -14.90
CA SER A 53 8.26 -1.12 -14.44
C SER A 53 7.80 -0.59 -13.09
N ILE A 54 8.70 -0.40 -12.13
CA ILE A 54 8.42 0.31 -10.87
C ILE A 54 9.01 1.71 -10.94
N ALA A 55 8.26 2.72 -10.51
CA ALA A 55 8.62 4.12 -10.61
C ALA A 55 8.50 4.82 -9.24
N HIS A 56 9.67 5.11 -8.67
CA HIS A 56 9.83 5.87 -7.42
C HIS A 56 9.06 5.21 -6.26
N THR A 57 9.60 4.11 -5.74
CA THR A 57 9.06 3.50 -4.52
C THR A 57 9.29 4.39 -3.31
N TYR A 58 8.25 4.62 -2.52
CA TYR A 58 8.34 5.40 -1.28
C TYR A 58 8.03 4.50 -0.07
N GLY A 59 6.75 4.33 0.24
CA GLY A 59 6.29 3.53 1.36
C GLY A 59 6.40 2.03 1.13
N ILE A 60 6.68 1.32 2.23
CA ILE A 60 6.59 -0.13 2.32
C ILE A 60 6.00 -0.51 3.69
N CYS A 61 5.21 -1.56 3.74
CA CYS A 61 4.83 -2.20 4.99
C CYS A 61 4.79 -3.72 4.88
N VAL A 62 4.98 -4.38 6.02
CA VAL A 62 4.73 -5.81 6.18
C VAL A 62 3.29 -5.97 6.65
N LEU A 63 2.52 -6.83 6.01
CA LEU A 63 1.17 -7.16 6.42
C LEU A 63 1.22 -8.10 7.63
N ASN A 64 0.25 -7.96 8.52
CA ASN A 64 0.06 -8.88 9.64
C ASN A 64 -0.73 -10.11 9.17
N THR A 65 -0.26 -10.77 8.10
CA THR A 65 -0.83 -12.00 7.54
C THR A 65 0.08 -13.18 7.88
N GLU A 66 -0.49 -14.39 7.97
CA GLU A 66 0.30 -15.62 8.12
C GLU A 66 1.21 -15.89 6.91
N ALA A 67 0.91 -15.26 5.77
CA ALA A 67 1.61 -15.43 4.50
C ALA A 67 2.85 -14.53 4.33
N GLU A 68 3.22 -13.76 5.37
CA GLU A 68 4.34 -12.81 5.38
C GLU A 68 4.40 -11.98 4.08
N GLU A 69 3.40 -11.15 3.82
CA GLU A 69 3.30 -10.36 2.59
C GLU A 69 3.77 -8.91 2.83
N ILE A 70 4.31 -8.26 1.81
CA ILE A 70 4.66 -6.83 1.86
C ILE A 70 3.89 -6.03 0.83
N ILE A 71 3.49 -4.81 1.19
CA ILE A 71 2.90 -3.82 0.29
C ILE A 71 3.91 -2.72 0.03
N VAL A 72 4.09 -2.37 -1.23
CA VAL A 72 4.99 -1.30 -1.69
C VAL A 72 4.21 -0.26 -2.48
N CYS A 73 4.45 1.01 -2.18
CA CYS A 73 3.96 2.12 -2.98
C CYS A 73 4.76 2.24 -4.27
N ASP A 74 4.09 2.20 -5.42
CA ASP A 74 4.67 2.52 -6.73
C ASP A 74 4.11 3.88 -7.19
N HIS A 75 4.72 4.93 -6.66
CA HIS A 75 4.14 6.27 -6.56
C HIS A 75 3.76 6.87 -7.90
N TYR A 76 4.69 6.96 -8.86
CA TYR A 76 4.40 7.59 -10.15
C TYR A 76 3.56 6.71 -11.08
N ASN A 77 3.45 5.41 -10.78
CA ASN A 77 2.55 4.51 -11.49
C ASN A 77 1.16 4.43 -10.84
N ASN A 78 0.89 5.21 -9.79
CA ASN A 78 -0.42 5.29 -9.13
C ASN A 78 -0.99 3.93 -8.72
N ARG A 79 -0.15 3.08 -8.13
CA ARG A 79 -0.53 1.70 -7.75
C ARG A 79 0.19 1.22 -6.50
N LEU A 80 -0.34 0.16 -5.90
CA LEU A 80 0.34 -0.60 -4.85
C LEU A 80 0.72 -1.97 -5.40
N LEU A 81 1.83 -2.50 -4.91
CA LEU A 81 2.38 -3.80 -5.30
C LEU A 81 2.45 -4.70 -4.07
N MET A 82 1.95 -5.92 -4.18
CA MET A 82 2.07 -6.94 -3.16
C MET A 82 3.16 -7.92 -3.55
N PHE A 83 4.10 -8.14 -2.65
CA PHE A 83 5.12 -9.16 -2.81
C PHE A 83 5.07 -10.16 -1.66
N ASP A 84 5.57 -11.34 -1.94
CA ASP A 84 6.00 -12.27 -0.91
C ASP A 84 7.19 -11.65 -0.16
N SER A 85 7.19 -11.65 1.18
CA SER A 85 8.30 -11.12 1.98
C SER A 85 9.54 -12.02 1.95
N ASN A 86 9.40 -13.28 1.50
CA ASN A 86 10.50 -14.22 1.36
C ASN A 86 11.67 -13.61 0.57
N ALA A 87 12.88 -14.11 0.79
CA ALA A 87 14.09 -13.60 0.12
C ALA A 87 13.99 -13.56 -1.42
N ASN A 88 13.17 -14.43 -2.04
CA ASN A 88 12.94 -14.48 -3.49
C ASN A 88 11.77 -13.59 -3.97
N GLY A 89 10.93 -13.11 -3.04
CA GLY A 89 9.78 -12.20 -3.15
C GLY A 89 9.09 -12.05 -4.51
N ASN A 90 8.29 -13.03 -4.91
CA ASN A 90 7.49 -12.91 -6.13
C ASN A 90 6.46 -11.78 -6.01
N LEU A 91 6.15 -11.12 -7.13
CA LEU A 91 5.01 -10.21 -7.21
C LEU A 91 3.72 -11.04 -7.14
N LEU A 92 2.93 -10.83 -6.09
CA LEU A 92 1.69 -11.56 -5.82
C LEU A 92 0.46 -10.85 -6.38
N GLN A 93 0.44 -9.51 -6.31
CA GLN A 93 -0.71 -8.74 -6.77
C GLN A 93 -0.35 -7.29 -7.10
N ILE A 94 -1.11 -6.68 -8.02
CA ILE A 94 -1.07 -5.25 -8.32
C ILE A 94 -2.44 -4.64 -8.01
N PHE A 95 -2.47 -3.62 -7.17
CA PHE A 95 -3.67 -2.85 -6.84
C PHE A 95 -3.67 -1.54 -7.61
N ARG A 96 -4.75 -1.29 -8.35
CA ARG A 96 -4.98 -0.06 -9.12
C ARG A 96 -6.29 0.59 -8.67
N GLY A 97 -6.51 1.83 -9.08
CA GLY A 97 -7.73 2.59 -8.80
C GLY A 97 -7.40 4.05 -8.50
N ASP A 98 -8.15 4.65 -7.59
CA ASP A 98 -7.89 6.00 -7.05
C ASP A 98 -6.68 6.02 -6.09
N LEU A 99 -5.54 5.50 -6.54
CA LEU A 99 -4.26 5.51 -5.84
C LEU A 99 -3.38 6.61 -6.46
N ALA A 100 -3.88 7.85 -6.50
CA ALA A 100 -3.10 8.98 -6.99
C ALA A 100 -1.89 9.21 -6.09
N THR A 101 -0.67 8.95 -6.59
CA THR A 101 0.60 9.21 -5.92
C THR A 101 0.64 8.69 -4.48
N PRO A 102 0.60 7.36 -4.25
CA PRO A 102 0.69 6.79 -2.92
C PRO A 102 2.08 7.06 -2.34
N GLU A 103 2.15 7.72 -1.18
CA GLU A 103 3.40 8.09 -0.51
C GLU A 103 3.80 7.03 0.51
N CYS A 104 2.92 6.67 1.45
CA CYS A 104 3.21 5.71 2.51
C CYS A 104 2.05 4.75 2.77
N VAL A 105 2.36 3.59 3.36
CA VAL A 105 1.40 2.55 3.76
C VAL A 105 1.71 2.02 5.15
N ALA A 106 0.68 1.67 5.93
CA ALA A 106 0.82 1.00 7.23
C ALA A 106 -0.32 -0.02 7.43
N PRO A 107 -0.06 -1.16 8.07
CA PRO A 107 -1.09 -2.17 8.33
C PRO A 107 -2.08 -1.67 9.39
N ARG A 108 -3.34 -2.07 9.24
CA ARG A 108 -4.35 -1.87 10.27
C ARG A 108 -4.30 -3.03 11.29
N PRO A 109 -4.07 -2.76 12.59
CA PRO A 109 -4.05 -3.81 13.61
C PRO A 109 -5.37 -4.60 13.62
N ASN A 110 -5.29 -5.92 13.76
CA ASN A 110 -6.42 -6.86 13.79
C ASN A 110 -7.23 -6.99 12.48
N TYR A 111 -6.82 -6.31 11.39
CA TYR A 111 -7.45 -6.42 10.08
C TYR A 111 -6.37 -6.75 9.02
N PRO A 112 -6.04 -8.04 8.82
CA PRO A 112 -4.83 -8.47 8.11
C PRO A 112 -4.74 -7.98 6.65
N GLN A 113 -5.88 -7.69 6.02
CA GLN A 113 -5.96 -7.21 4.63
C GLN A 113 -6.42 -5.75 4.51
N GLN A 114 -6.33 -4.97 5.59
CA GLN A 114 -6.62 -3.54 5.57
C GLN A 114 -5.38 -2.73 5.89
N ILE A 115 -5.20 -1.65 5.14
CA ILE A 115 -4.06 -0.76 5.28
C ILE A 115 -4.50 0.70 5.28
N TYR A 116 -3.74 1.53 5.98
CA TYR A 116 -3.77 2.97 5.80
C TYR A 116 -2.83 3.36 4.68
N VAL A 117 -3.25 4.30 3.84
CA VAL A 117 -2.49 4.79 2.68
C VAL A 117 -2.51 6.31 2.70
N THR A 118 -1.33 6.94 2.68
CA THR A 118 -1.24 8.37 2.35
C THR A 118 -1.12 8.51 0.85
N LYS A 119 -1.96 9.37 0.27
CA LYS A 119 -2.02 9.61 -1.18
C LYS A 119 -2.40 11.07 -1.45
N ALA A 120 -1.65 11.73 -2.33
CA ALA A 120 -1.85 13.13 -2.70
C ALA A 120 -1.94 14.08 -1.48
N HIS A 121 -3.15 14.41 -1.02
CA HIS A 121 -3.41 15.28 0.14
C HIS A 121 -4.36 14.62 1.16
N SER A 122 -4.32 13.29 1.23
CA SER A 122 -5.27 12.50 2.00
C SER A 122 -4.65 11.29 2.70
N LEU A 123 -5.31 10.87 3.78
CA LEU A 123 -5.12 9.59 4.45
C LEU A 123 -6.35 8.74 4.17
N SER A 124 -6.17 7.52 3.68
CA SER A 124 -7.28 6.64 3.30
C SER A 124 -7.13 5.24 3.89
N LEU A 125 -8.24 4.63 4.26
CA LEU A 125 -8.32 3.22 4.63
C LEU A 125 -8.66 2.39 3.39
N TYR A 126 -7.83 1.42 3.05
CA TYR A 126 -7.97 0.56 1.86
C TYR A 126 -8.12 -0.90 2.25
N ASP A 127 -9.07 -1.58 1.61
CA ASP A 127 -9.32 -3.01 1.73
C ASP A 127 -8.67 -3.74 0.55
N LEU A 128 -7.62 -4.52 0.82
CA LEU A 128 -6.86 -5.25 -0.19
C LEU A 128 -7.68 -6.40 -0.79
N GLU A 129 -8.54 -7.05 -0.01
CA GLU A 129 -9.39 -8.14 -0.49
C GLU A 129 -10.39 -7.64 -1.53
N LYS A 130 -11.12 -6.59 -1.14
CA LYS A 130 -12.18 -5.98 -1.94
C LYS A 130 -11.66 -5.00 -2.98
N LYS A 131 -10.36 -4.65 -2.90
CA LYS A 131 -9.66 -3.70 -3.78
C LYS A 131 -10.35 -2.34 -3.81
N MET A 132 -10.81 -1.86 -2.65
CA MET A 132 -11.59 -0.62 -2.55
C MET A 132 -11.18 0.24 -1.36
N PHE A 133 -11.43 1.55 -1.48
CA PHE A 133 -11.32 2.47 -0.35
C PHE A 133 -12.56 2.37 0.53
N ILE A 134 -12.33 2.29 1.84
CA ILE A 134 -13.39 2.25 2.85
C ILE A 134 -13.69 3.67 3.32
N GLN A 135 -12.66 4.47 3.59
CA GLN A 135 -12.80 5.80 4.17
C GLN A 135 -11.61 6.70 3.83
N LYS A 136 -11.83 8.02 3.84
CA LYS A 136 -10.84 9.04 3.50
C LYS A 136 -10.92 10.20 4.48
N LEU A 137 -9.76 10.71 4.89
CA LEU A 137 -9.54 11.99 5.53
C LEU A 137 -8.74 12.90 4.61
N GLY A 138 -8.97 14.21 4.69
CA GLY A 138 -8.35 15.19 3.80
C GLY A 138 -9.21 15.51 2.58
N THR A 139 -8.67 16.31 1.69
CA THR A 139 -9.33 16.80 0.47
C THR A 139 -8.47 16.53 -0.75
N GLU A 140 -8.99 16.78 -1.95
CA GLU A 140 -8.15 16.75 -3.17
C GLU A 140 -7.18 17.94 -3.26
N GLU A 141 -7.47 19.01 -2.52
CA GLU A 141 -6.65 20.21 -2.45
C GLU A 141 -5.77 20.19 -1.20
N SER A 142 -4.57 20.77 -1.32
CA SER A 142 -3.74 21.04 -0.16
C SER A 142 -4.30 22.20 0.67
N GLY A 143 -3.88 22.29 1.93
CA GLY A 143 -4.20 23.43 2.78
C GLY A 143 -3.73 23.23 4.21
N HIS A 144 -3.90 24.27 5.04
CA HIS A 144 -3.46 24.29 6.43
C HIS A 144 -4.60 24.08 7.45
N ALA A 145 -5.85 24.02 6.97
CA ALA A 145 -7.00 23.77 7.82
C ALA A 145 -6.92 22.38 8.50
N ASN A 146 -7.68 22.18 9.59
CA ASN A 146 -7.63 20.93 10.36
C ASN A 146 -7.96 19.68 9.52
N ASN A 147 -8.78 19.82 8.48
CA ASN A 147 -9.20 18.75 7.59
C ASN A 147 -8.54 18.81 6.20
N ARG A 148 -7.49 19.61 6.01
CA ARG A 148 -6.73 19.70 4.76
C ARG A 148 -5.26 19.39 5.05
N PHE A 149 -4.67 18.47 4.29
CA PHE A 149 -3.28 18.06 4.43
C PHE A 149 -2.45 18.59 3.26
N ASN A 150 -1.12 18.61 3.40
CA ASN A 150 -0.20 19.08 2.37
C ASN A 150 1.01 18.14 2.29
N SER A 151 0.98 17.27 1.27
CA SER A 151 1.83 16.07 1.11
C SER A 151 1.99 15.28 2.43
N PRO A 152 0.90 14.68 2.94
CA PRO A 152 1.03 13.74 4.04
C PRO A 152 1.90 12.56 3.61
N SER A 153 2.97 12.29 4.35
CA SER A 153 3.97 11.29 3.99
C SER A 153 3.92 10.09 4.93
N GLY A 154 4.92 9.95 5.81
CA GLY A 154 5.09 8.82 6.71
C GLY A 154 3.90 8.62 7.64
N ILE A 155 3.55 7.35 7.84
CA ILE A 155 2.54 6.90 8.80
C ILE A 155 3.08 5.81 9.71
N ALA A 156 2.68 5.86 10.98
CA ALA A 156 2.92 4.82 11.96
C ALA A 156 1.61 4.52 12.69
N VAL A 157 1.42 3.26 13.09
CA VAL A 157 0.22 2.84 13.84
C VAL A 157 0.67 2.21 15.14
N ASP A 158 0.07 2.64 16.24
CA ASP A 158 0.29 2.01 17.53
C ASP A 158 -0.47 0.65 17.56
N PRO A 159 0.23 -0.48 17.71
CA PRO A 159 -0.40 -1.79 17.68
C PRO A 159 -1.30 -2.08 18.89
N SER A 160 -1.17 -1.33 19.98
CA SER A 160 -1.93 -1.54 21.22
C SER A 160 -3.33 -0.93 21.19
N ASN A 161 -3.49 0.23 20.55
CA ASN A 161 -4.74 0.98 20.51
C ASN A 161 -5.23 1.31 19.09
N GLY A 162 -4.40 1.11 18.06
CA GLY A 162 -4.72 1.41 16.66
C GLY A 162 -4.63 2.89 16.29
N GLU A 163 -4.10 3.76 17.14
CA GLU A 163 -3.93 5.18 16.81
C GLU A 163 -2.95 5.35 15.65
N ILE A 164 -3.32 6.26 14.74
CA ILE A 164 -2.58 6.51 13.51
C ILE A 164 -1.85 7.84 13.66
N TYR A 165 -0.54 7.81 13.49
CA TYR A 165 0.33 8.96 13.53
C TYR A 165 0.78 9.26 12.10
N MET A 166 0.58 10.49 11.64
CA MET A 166 0.88 10.91 10.27
C MET A 166 1.69 12.18 10.24
N CYS A 167 2.72 12.21 9.40
CA CYS A 167 3.47 13.43 9.08
C CYS A 167 2.75 14.22 8.00
N ASP A 168 2.22 15.40 8.33
CA ASP A 168 1.66 16.34 7.36
C ASP A 168 2.77 17.31 6.90
N THR A 169 3.57 16.84 5.94
CA THR A 169 4.95 17.29 5.69
C THR A 169 5.08 18.79 5.47
N TRP A 170 4.29 19.36 4.56
CA TRP A 170 4.38 20.78 4.22
C TRP A 170 3.56 21.68 5.13
N ASN A 171 2.82 21.10 6.07
CA ASN A 171 2.17 21.83 7.15
C ASN A 171 2.99 21.80 8.45
N HIS A 172 4.14 21.12 8.45
CA HIS A 172 5.05 21.03 9.59
C HIS A 172 4.39 20.55 10.89
N ARG A 173 3.46 19.59 10.77
CA ARG A 173 2.73 19.05 11.92
C ARG A 173 2.64 17.53 11.90
N ILE A 174 2.38 16.99 13.08
CA ILE A 174 2.02 15.58 13.28
C ILE A 174 0.52 15.56 13.56
N CYS A 175 -0.20 14.70 12.85
CA CYS A 175 -1.61 14.46 13.07
C CYS A 175 -1.80 13.08 13.70
N VAL A 176 -2.71 12.98 14.68
CA VAL A 176 -3.08 11.73 15.33
C VAL A 176 -4.56 11.47 15.07
N PHE A 177 -4.90 10.25 14.66
CA PHE A 177 -6.26 9.85 14.33
C PHE A 177 -6.64 8.53 15.00
N SER A 178 -7.92 8.42 15.36
CA SER A 178 -8.55 7.16 15.73
C SER A 178 -8.49 6.15 14.56
N PRO A 179 -8.43 4.83 14.82
CA PRO A 179 -8.34 3.79 13.78
C PRO A 179 -9.49 3.80 12.77
N ASP A 180 -10.68 4.26 13.19
CA ASP A 180 -11.90 4.35 12.37
C ASP A 180 -12.19 5.78 11.87
N PHE A 181 -11.23 6.70 12.01
CA PHE A 181 -11.39 8.11 11.67
C PHE A 181 -12.62 8.77 12.34
N ARG A 182 -12.95 8.34 13.57
CA ARG A 182 -14.00 8.91 14.42
C ARG A 182 -13.43 9.92 15.41
#